data_AF-A0A1S8NDN7-F1
#
_entry.id   AF-A0A1S8NDN7-F1
#
_cell.length_a   1.000
_cell.length_b   1.000
_cell.length_c   1.000
_cell.angle_alpha   90.00
_cell.angle_beta   90.00
_cell.angle_gamma   90.00
#
_symmetry.space_group_name_H-M   'P 1'
#
loop_
_entity.id
_entity.type
_entity.pdbx_description
1 polymer ?
#
loop_
_entity_poly.entity_id
_entity_poly.type
_entity_poly.pdbx_seq_one_letter_code
_entity_poly.pdbx_strand_id
1 'polypeptide(L)'
;MQNSSTIIVKTLSDMLDKPYFTFPTLASNCAACTAVSVIYNSDGTFKEYYYLKQPSYHTFINTKIVADSPEKLLWAGIGDDLSKECEVKFACRDKYMYHTPLILSSYVFSFVFSAIASEV
;
A
#
# COMPACT_ATOMS: atom_id res chain seq x y z
N MET A 1 -9.16 -7.45 14.44
CA MET A 1 -9.49 -6.31 13.54
C MET A 1 -8.67 -6.31 12.23
N GLN A 2 -7.95 -7.38 11.84
CA GLN A 2 -6.84 -7.25 10.87
C GLN A 2 -6.96 -8.01 9.54
N ASN A 3 -8.18 -8.38 9.12
CA ASN A 3 -8.40 -8.73 7.72
C ASN A 3 -9.00 -7.52 7.03
N SER A 4 -8.13 -6.58 6.59
CA SER A 4 -8.57 -5.43 5.80
C SER A 4 -9.34 -5.92 4.58
N SER A 5 -10.50 -5.32 4.30
CA SER A 5 -11.37 -5.71 3.17
C SER A 5 -10.59 -5.78 1.85
N THR A 6 -9.62 -4.88 1.67
CA THR A 6 -8.68 -4.86 0.55
C THR A 6 -7.89 -6.17 0.41
N ILE A 7 -7.34 -6.72 1.50
CA ILE A 7 -6.53 -7.95 1.47
C ILE A 7 -7.40 -9.14 1.05
N ILE A 8 -8.63 -9.22 1.57
CA ILE A 8 -9.57 -10.30 1.25
C ILE A 8 -9.92 -10.26 -0.25
N VAL A 9 -10.32 -9.10 -0.77
CA VAL A 9 -10.72 -8.95 -2.17
C VAL A 9 -9.55 -9.23 -3.11
N LYS A 10 -8.34 -8.76 -2.76
CA LYS A 10 -7.11 -9.04 -3.51
C LYS A 10 -6.85 -10.53 -3.63
N THR A 11 -6.78 -11.23 -2.49
CA THR A 11 -6.47 -12.66 -2.45
C THR A 11 -7.56 -13.47 -3.16
N LEU A 12 -8.84 -13.16 -2.93
CA LEU A 12 -9.94 -13.84 -3.62
C LEU A 12 -9.89 -13.63 -5.14
N SER A 13 -9.62 -12.41 -5.59
CA SER A 13 -9.60 -12.08 -7.02
C SER A 13 -8.43 -12.75 -7.74
N ASP A 14 -7.25 -12.84 -7.09
CA ASP A 14 -6.10 -13.57 -7.62
C ASP A 14 -6.37 -15.08 -7.70
N MET A 15 -7.01 -15.67 -6.68
CA MET A 15 -7.43 -17.08 -6.69
C MET A 15 -8.44 -17.39 -7.78
N LEU A 16 -9.32 -16.44 -8.11
CA LEU A 16 -10.34 -16.58 -9.16
C LEU A 16 -9.86 -16.12 -10.54
N ASP A 17 -8.61 -15.68 -10.66
CA ASP A 17 -8.02 -15.11 -11.88
C ASP A 17 -8.87 -13.96 -12.48
N LYS A 18 -9.43 -13.11 -11.61
CA LYS A 18 -10.27 -11.98 -12.00
C LYS A 18 -9.55 -10.64 -11.77
N PRO A 19 -9.76 -9.65 -12.66
CA PRO A 19 -9.26 -8.31 -12.43
C PRO A 19 -9.95 -7.68 -11.22
N TYR A 20 -9.21 -6.87 -10.48
CA TYR A 20 -9.72 -6.12 -9.34
C TYR A 20 -9.21 -4.69 -9.33
N PHE A 21 -10.03 -3.81 -8.76
CA PHE A 21 -9.74 -2.40 -8.54
C PHE A 21 -9.81 -2.10 -7.05
N THR A 22 -8.97 -1.19 -6.58
CA THR A 22 -8.94 -0.80 -5.17
C THR A 22 -9.37 0.65 -5.00
N PHE A 23 -10.19 0.91 -3.97
CA PHE A 23 -10.73 2.22 -3.62
C PHE A 23 -10.43 2.48 -2.14
N PRO A 24 -9.17 2.79 -1.77
CA PRO A 24 -8.81 3.04 -0.38
C PRO A 24 -9.60 4.23 0.18
N THR A 25 -10.28 4.02 1.28
CA THR A 25 -10.99 5.06 2.05
C THR A 25 -10.18 5.56 3.25
N LEU A 26 -9.08 4.88 3.58
CA LEU A 26 -8.17 5.22 4.67
C LEU A 26 -6.74 5.20 4.11
N ALA A 27 -5.97 6.26 4.38
CA ALA A 27 -4.57 6.36 3.98
C ALA A 27 -3.64 5.99 5.15
N SER A 28 -3.68 4.73 5.59
CA SER A 28 -2.87 4.25 6.72
C SER A 28 -1.75 3.28 6.37
N ASN A 29 -1.76 2.72 5.16
CA ASN A 29 -0.73 1.81 4.66
C ASN A 29 -0.79 1.70 3.12
N CYS A 30 0.26 1.13 2.53
CA CYS A 30 0.35 0.92 1.08
C CYS A 30 -0.34 -0.36 0.55
N ALA A 31 -1.16 -1.07 1.33
CA ALA A 31 -1.68 -2.40 0.94
C ALA A 31 -2.62 -2.37 -0.29
N ALA A 32 -3.18 -1.21 -0.64
CA ALA A 32 -4.11 -1.07 -1.76
C ALA A 32 -3.45 -1.25 -3.14
N CYS A 33 -2.16 -0.92 -3.27
CA CYS A 33 -1.44 -0.91 -4.55
C CYS A 33 -0.37 -2.02 -4.66
N THR A 34 -0.09 -2.77 -3.58
CA THR A 34 0.95 -3.80 -3.57
C THR A 34 0.47 -5.14 -4.14
N ALA A 35 1.38 -5.94 -4.69
CA ALA A 35 1.11 -7.33 -5.07
C ALA A 35 1.32 -8.31 -3.89
N VAL A 36 1.10 -7.86 -2.65
CA VAL A 36 1.28 -8.65 -1.43
C VAL A 36 0.04 -8.52 -0.54
N SER A 37 -0.37 -9.65 0.03
CA SER A 37 -1.44 -9.75 1.02
C SER A 37 -0.87 -10.40 2.28
N VAL A 38 -1.09 -9.78 3.44
CA VAL A 38 -0.71 -10.37 4.73
C VAL A 38 -1.92 -11.10 5.30
N ILE A 39 -1.81 -12.42 5.45
CA ILE A 39 -2.91 -13.26 5.95
C ILE A 39 -2.71 -13.49 7.44
N TYR A 40 -3.78 -13.28 8.20
CA TYR A 40 -3.82 -13.49 9.64
C TYR A 40 -4.72 -14.68 9.98
N ASN A 41 -4.41 -15.35 11.08
CA ASN A 41 -5.30 -16.31 11.72
C ASN A 41 -6.50 -15.60 12.35
N SER A 42 -7.53 -16.36 12.73
CA SER A 42 -8.74 -15.82 13.37
C SER A 42 -8.46 -15.18 14.73
N ASP A 43 -7.38 -15.61 15.41
CA ASP A 43 -6.87 -15.02 16.66
C ASP A 43 -6.05 -13.74 16.45
N GLY A 44 -5.84 -13.31 15.19
CA GLY A 44 -5.07 -12.13 14.82
C GLY A 44 -3.56 -12.35 14.76
N THR A 45 -3.07 -13.58 14.99
CA THR A 45 -1.66 -13.90 14.80
C THR A 45 -1.30 -13.91 13.31
N PHE A 46 -0.06 -13.54 12.99
CA PHE A 46 0.46 -13.64 11.63
C PHE A 46 0.41 -15.11 11.17
N LYS A 47 -0.12 -15.33 9.97
CA LYS A 47 -0.14 -16.66 9.35
C LYS A 47 0.91 -16.77 8.25
N GLU A 48 0.76 -15.97 7.20
CA GLU A 48 1.60 -16.08 6.00
C GLU A 48 1.53 -14.82 5.12
N TYR A 49 2.53 -14.67 4.25
CA TYR A 49 2.47 -13.74 3.12
C TYR A 49 1.90 -14.46 1.90
N TYR A 50 0.90 -13.83 1.28
CA TYR A 50 0.35 -14.26 0.01
C TYR A 50 0.83 -13.30 -1.10
N TYR A 51 1.64 -13.81 -2.03
CA TYR A 51 2.16 -13.06 -3.16
C TYR A 51 1.21 -13.20 -4.35
N LEU A 52 0.64 -12.09 -4.79
CA LEU A 52 -0.26 -12.04 -5.93
C LEU A 52 0.54 -12.05 -7.24
N LYS A 53 -0.07 -12.53 -8.34
CA LYS A 53 0.56 -12.50 -9.66
C LYS A 53 0.86 -11.08 -10.12
N GLN A 54 -0.01 -10.13 -9.75
CA GLN A 54 0.09 -8.72 -10.10
C GLN A 54 -0.62 -7.82 -9.06
N PRO A 55 -0.22 -6.54 -8.94
CA PRO A 55 -0.94 -5.56 -8.14
C PRO A 55 -2.32 -5.26 -8.74
N SER A 56 -3.10 -4.40 -8.07
CA SER A 56 -4.38 -3.92 -8.60
C SER A 56 -4.19 -3.29 -9.98
N TYR A 57 -5.14 -3.53 -10.89
CA TYR A 57 -5.13 -2.90 -12.22
C TYR A 57 -5.16 -1.37 -12.10
N HIS A 58 -5.94 -0.86 -11.15
CA HIS A 58 -5.96 0.55 -10.81
C HIS A 58 -6.36 0.74 -9.34
N THR A 59 -5.76 1.75 -8.72
CA THR A 59 -6.11 2.22 -7.38
C THR A 59 -6.69 3.62 -7.50
N PHE A 60 -7.97 3.76 -7.18
CA PHE A 60 -8.68 5.04 -7.22
C PHE A 60 -8.61 5.71 -5.85
N ILE A 61 -7.95 6.86 -5.78
CA ILE A 61 -7.82 7.63 -4.55
C ILE A 61 -8.76 8.83 -4.64
N ASN A 62 -9.61 9.00 -3.63
CA ASN A 62 -10.43 10.20 -3.46
C ASN A 62 -9.83 11.03 -2.32
N THR A 63 -9.23 12.18 -2.66
CA THR A 63 -8.52 13.04 -1.69
C THR A 63 -9.42 13.53 -0.57
N LYS A 64 -10.69 13.87 -0.87
CA LYS A 64 -11.66 14.30 0.15
C LYS A 64 -11.93 13.23 1.20
N ILE A 65 -12.13 11.98 0.77
CA ILE A 65 -12.37 10.86 1.69
C ILE A 65 -11.12 10.59 2.55
N VAL A 66 -9.94 10.73 1.95
CA VAL A 66 -8.66 10.59 2.66
C VAL A 66 -8.44 11.72 3.66
N ALA A 67 -8.77 12.96 3.30
CA ALA A 67 -8.68 14.13 4.17
C ALA A 67 -9.64 14.03 5.37
N ASP A 68 -10.84 13.47 5.15
CA ASP A 68 -11.82 13.20 6.21
C ASP A 68 -11.46 11.97 7.07
N SER A 69 -10.36 11.27 6.77
CA SER A 69 -9.95 10.09 7.54
C SER A 69 -9.45 10.46 8.95
N PRO A 70 -9.57 9.55 9.94
CA PRO A 70 -9.09 9.82 11.28
C PRO A 70 -7.61 10.19 11.29
N GLU A 71 -7.27 11.32 11.91
CA GLU A 71 -5.91 11.90 11.92
C GLU A 71 -4.82 10.87 12.27
N LYS A 72 -5.08 10.01 13.26
CA LYS A 72 -4.14 8.95 13.68
C LYS A 72 -3.80 7.96 12.57
N LEU A 73 -4.77 7.64 11.70
CA LEU A 73 -4.59 6.72 10.59
C LEU A 73 -3.82 7.39 9.44
N LEU A 74 -4.08 8.68 9.20
CA LEU A 74 -3.31 9.46 8.24
C LEU A 74 -1.83 9.57 8.66
N TRP A 75 -1.57 9.90 9.93
CA TRP A 75 -0.21 9.90 10.48
C TRP A 75 0.48 8.54 10.38
N ALA A 76 -0.25 7.44 10.60
CA ALA A 76 0.28 6.10 10.41
C ALA A 76 0.71 5.84 8.96
N GLY A 77 -0.08 6.30 7.98
CA GLY A 77 0.27 6.19 6.56
C GLY A 77 1.49 7.01 6.16
N ILE A 78 1.62 8.23 6.70
CA ILE A 78 2.82 9.06 6.51
C ILE A 78 4.07 8.33 7.05
N GLY A 79 3.94 7.68 8.21
CA GLY A 79 5.02 6.88 8.79
C GLY A 79 5.40 5.67 7.93
N ASP A 80 4.42 4.95 7.38
CA ASP A 80 4.67 3.83 6.45
C ASP A 80 5.40 4.31 5.19
N ASP A 81 5.01 5.47 4.64
CA ASP A 81 5.64 6.04 3.43
C ASP A 81 7.10 6.49 3.67
N LEU A 82 7.35 7.19 4.79
CA LEU A 82 8.70 7.61 5.20
C LEU A 82 9.68 6.44 5.33
N SER A 83 9.19 5.27 5.76
CA SER A 83 10.04 4.08 5.89
C SER A 83 10.57 3.57 4.55
N LYS A 84 9.80 3.73 3.46
CA LYS A 84 10.10 3.09 2.16
C LYS A 84 11.37 3.62 1.52
N GLU A 85 11.64 4.91 1.64
CA GLU A 85 12.86 5.50 1.07
C GLU A 85 14.10 4.85 1.68
N CYS A 86 14.12 4.68 3.00
CA CYS A 86 15.20 4.02 3.71
C CYS A 86 15.28 2.53 3.32
N GLU A 87 14.15 1.82 3.34
CA GLU A 87 14.08 0.39 2.97
C GLU A 87 14.67 0.13 1.58
N VAL A 88 14.28 0.93 0.58
CA VAL A 88 14.75 0.76 -0.81
C VAL A 88 16.25 1.08 -0.94
N LYS A 89 16.71 2.17 -0.34
CA LYS A 89 18.14 2.54 -0.35
C LYS A 89 19.02 1.43 0.22
N PHE A 90 18.58 0.80 1.30
CA PHE A 90 19.30 -0.33 1.89
C PHE A 90 19.15 -1.63 1.07
N ALA A 91 17.93 -2.00 0.67
CA ALA A 91 17.66 -3.27 -0.02
C ALA A 91 18.35 -3.39 -1.39
N CYS A 92 18.55 -2.24 -2.04
CA CYS A 92 19.14 -2.13 -3.36
C CYS A 92 20.53 -1.49 -3.37
N ARG A 93 21.16 -1.34 -2.19
CA ARG A 93 22.57 -0.99 -2.11
C ARG A 93 23.39 -1.97 -2.95
N ASP A 94 24.23 -1.44 -3.82
CA ASP A 94 25.10 -2.20 -4.74
C ASP A 94 24.34 -3.09 -5.74
N LYS A 95 23.04 -2.83 -5.97
CA LYS A 95 22.22 -3.52 -6.98
C LYS A 95 21.74 -2.56 -8.07
N TYR A 96 21.62 -3.06 -9.29
CA TYR A 96 20.97 -2.31 -10.36
C TYR A 96 19.46 -2.20 -10.08
N MET A 97 18.96 -0.97 -10.07
CA MET A 97 17.57 -0.66 -9.76
C MET A 97 16.70 -0.79 -11.01
N TYR A 98 15.63 -1.58 -10.93
CA TYR A 98 14.60 -1.62 -11.97
C TYR A 98 13.54 -0.53 -11.74
N HIS A 99 12.59 -0.36 -12.67
CA HIS A 99 11.57 0.70 -12.62
C HIS A 99 10.81 0.76 -11.28
N THR A 100 10.48 -0.39 -10.68
CA THR A 100 9.70 -0.47 -9.43
C THR A 100 10.41 0.14 -8.21
N PRO A 101 11.65 -0.27 -7.85
CA PRO A 101 12.37 0.37 -6.73
C PRO A 101 12.75 1.83 -7.01
N LEU A 102 12.95 2.25 -8.27
CA LEU A 102 13.20 3.66 -8.61
C LEU A 102 12.00 4.56 -8.30
N ILE A 103 10.78 4.09 -8.58
CA ILE A 103 9.55 4.83 -8.27
C ILE A 103 9.39 4.98 -6.76
N LEU A 104 9.67 3.92 -5.99
CA LEU A 104 9.58 3.93 -4.53
C LEU A 104 10.64 4.82 -3.87
N SER A 105 11.87 4.88 -4.39
CA SER A 105 12.94 5.70 -3.82
C SER A 105 12.83 7.20 -4.12
N SER A 106 12.15 7.61 -5.19
CA SER A 106 12.21 9.00 -5.67
C SER A 106 10.84 9.66 -5.89
N TYR A 107 9.78 8.90 -6.19
CA TYR A 107 8.49 9.44 -6.64
C TYR A 107 7.34 9.27 -5.65
N VAL A 108 7.27 8.15 -4.91
CA VAL A 108 6.16 7.91 -3.95
C VAL A 108 6.18 8.96 -2.84
N PHE A 109 7.35 9.22 -2.26
CA PHE A 109 7.53 10.27 -1.25
C PHE A 109 7.08 11.66 -1.75
N SER A 110 7.41 12.00 -3.00
CA SER A 110 7.06 13.30 -3.59
C SER A 110 5.57 13.42 -3.94
N PHE A 111 4.95 12.35 -4.45
CA PHE A 111 3.54 12.36 -4.85
C PHE A 111 2.60 12.35 -3.64
N VAL A 112 2.86 11.51 -2.64
CA VAL A 112 2.04 11.42 -1.43
C VAL A 112 2.16 12.72 -0.62
N PHE A 113 3.38 13.25 -0.45
CA PHE A 113 3.57 14.53 0.24
C PHE A 113 2.95 15.70 -0.51
N SER A 114 3.06 15.76 -1.85
CA SER A 114 2.43 16.83 -2.66
C SER A 114 0.90 16.75 -2.67
N ALA A 115 0.33 15.54 -2.73
CA ALA A 115 -1.12 15.34 -2.69
C ALA A 115 -1.73 15.62 -1.30
N ILE A 116 -0.98 15.39 -0.22
CA ILE A 116 -1.43 15.67 1.16
C ILE A 116 -1.17 17.14 1.52
N ALA A 117 0.00 17.71 1.19
CA ALA A 117 0.37 19.08 1.54
C ALA A 117 -0.33 20.16 0.70
N SER A 118 -0.99 19.80 -0.41
CA SER A 118 -1.80 20.75 -1.20
C SER A 118 -3.23 20.93 -0.68
N GLU A 119 -3.66 20.11 0.28
CA GLU A 119 -5.00 20.18 0.90
C GLU A 119 -4.96 20.37 2.44
N VAL A 120 -3.78 20.62 3.04
CA VAL A 120 -3.60 21.01 4.46
C VAL A 120 -3.08 22.44 4.58
#